data_AF-A0A963HKK0-F1
#
_entry.id   AF-A0A963HKK0-F1
#
_cell.length_a   1.000
_cell.length_b   1.000
_cell.length_c   1.000
_cell.angle_alpha   90.00
_cell.angle_beta   90.00
_cell.angle_gamma   90.00
#
_symmetry.space_group_name_H-M   'P 1'
#
loop_
_entity.id
_entity.type
_entity.pdbx_description
1 polymer ?
#
loop_
_entity_poly.entity_id
_entity_poly.type
_entity_poly.pdbx_seq_one_letter_code
_entity_poly.pdbx_strand_id
1 'polypeptide(L)'
;GVDGKGNGPFAANLVKKPSDLTTIAKNNKGVVPVMALEALIDGREEAFFHGTREMPVWGHELRAEAGADWPAYMGVSFNPEVFVRGRIMALIDYIGRIQEK
;
A
#
# COMPACT_ATOMS: atom_id res chain seq x y z
N GLY A 1 2.93 12.13 3.31
CA GLY A 1 3.93 13.05 2.73
C GLY A 1 5.16 12.24 2.36
N VAL A 2 6.14 12.86 1.69
CA VAL A 2 7.38 12.18 1.24
C VAL A 2 8.21 11.64 2.42
N ASP A 3 8.11 12.27 3.59
CA ASP A 3 8.82 11.88 4.81
C ASP A 3 8.17 10.72 5.58
N GLY A 4 6.99 10.25 5.15
CA GLY A 4 6.26 9.19 5.87
C GLY A 4 5.60 9.63 7.18
N LYS A 5 5.72 10.89 7.60
CA LYS A 5 5.28 11.36 8.93
C LYS A 5 3.83 11.83 9.02
N GLY A 6 3.07 11.61 7.95
CA GLY A 6 1.68 12.06 7.85
C GLY A 6 1.50 13.58 7.71
N ASN A 7 2.57 14.37 7.55
CA ASN A 7 2.52 15.84 7.41
C ASN A 7 2.54 16.31 5.93
N GLY A 8 1.92 15.55 5.03
CA GLY A 8 1.87 15.90 3.61
C GLY A 8 1.04 17.18 3.34
N PRO A 9 1.10 17.73 2.12
CA PRO A 9 0.39 18.97 1.75
C PRO A 9 -1.13 18.89 1.97
N PHE A 10 -1.71 17.71 1.86
CA PHE A 10 -3.14 17.46 2.10
C PHE A 10 -3.49 17.16 3.56
N ALA A 11 -2.51 17.08 4.48
CA ALA A 11 -2.77 16.70 5.86
C ALA A 11 -3.75 17.66 6.57
N ALA A 12 -3.72 18.95 6.22
CA ALA A 12 -4.63 19.96 6.76
C ALA A 12 -6.08 19.80 6.28
N ASN A 13 -6.30 19.07 5.17
CA ASN A 13 -7.63 18.85 4.60
C ASN A 13 -8.31 17.58 5.14
N LEU A 14 -7.58 16.74 5.89
CA LEU A 14 -8.09 15.46 6.38
C LEU A 14 -8.69 15.61 7.77
N VAL A 15 -9.91 15.09 7.97
CA VAL A 15 -10.58 15.03 9.29
C VAL A 15 -9.74 14.22 10.29
N LYS A 16 -9.13 13.12 9.81
CA LYS A 16 -8.20 12.30 10.58
C LYS A 16 -6.80 12.43 9.97
N LYS A 17 -5.85 12.86 10.79
CA LYS A 17 -4.44 12.92 10.38
C LYS A 17 -3.93 11.51 10.02
N PRO A 18 -3.21 11.34 8.90
CA PRO A 18 -2.51 10.09 8.61
C PRO A 18 -1.51 9.74 9.72
N SER A 19 -1.34 8.44 9.97
CA SER A 19 -0.35 7.95 10.93
C SER A 19 1.08 8.25 10.49
N ASP A 20 1.98 8.33 11.47
CA ASP A 20 3.42 8.38 11.22
C ASP A 20 3.94 6.97 10.92
N LEU A 21 4.23 6.72 9.64
CA LEU A 21 4.68 5.42 9.16
C LEU A 21 6.11 5.10 9.60
N THR A 22 6.92 6.08 10.04
CA THR A 22 8.31 5.85 10.47
C THR A 22 8.39 5.13 11.82
N THR A 23 7.27 5.03 12.53
CA THR A 23 7.20 4.47 13.89
C THR A 23 6.61 3.06 13.95
N ILE A 24 6.26 2.46 12.80
CA ILE A 24 5.60 1.14 12.74
C ILE A 24 6.44 0.07 13.44
N ALA A 25 7.74 -0.02 13.15
CA ALA A 25 8.63 -1.00 13.75
C ALA A 25 8.69 -0.81 15.27
N LYS A 26 8.90 0.43 15.74
CA LYS A 26 8.92 0.76 17.17
C LYS A 26 7.64 0.32 17.88
N ASN A 27 6.48 0.58 17.27
CA ASN A 27 5.18 0.21 17.81
C ASN A 27 4.91 -1.31 17.74
N ASN A 28 5.69 -2.03 16.95
CA ASN A 28 5.61 -3.48 16.76
C ASN A 28 6.92 -4.19 17.17
N LYS A 29 7.44 -3.85 18.37
CA LYS A 29 8.59 -4.54 19.00
C LYS A 29 9.86 -4.56 18.15
N GLY A 30 10.09 -3.51 17.38
CA GLY A 30 11.24 -3.37 16.49
C GLY A 30 11.10 -4.07 15.13
N VAL A 31 9.91 -4.61 14.80
CA VAL A 31 9.69 -5.39 13.57
C VAL A 31 8.64 -4.74 12.68
N VAL A 32 8.90 -4.65 11.39
CA VAL A 32 7.88 -4.27 10.40
C VAL A 32 6.99 -5.48 10.10
N PRO A 33 5.68 -5.45 10.36
CA PRO A 33 4.80 -6.62 10.22
C PRO A 33 4.39 -6.82 8.76
N VAL A 34 5.29 -7.40 7.95
CA VAL A 34 5.14 -7.52 6.49
C VAL A 34 3.80 -8.14 6.06
N MET A 35 3.40 -9.28 6.64
CA MET A 35 2.17 -9.96 6.24
C MET A 35 0.91 -9.13 6.54
N ALA A 36 0.88 -8.44 7.68
CA ALA A 36 -0.24 -7.56 8.03
C ALA A 36 -0.29 -6.33 7.13
N LEU A 37 0.87 -5.75 6.79
CA LEU A 37 0.94 -4.63 5.85
C LEU A 37 0.54 -5.05 4.43
N GLU A 38 0.92 -6.25 4.00
CA GLU A 38 0.51 -6.80 2.71
C GLU A 38 -1.01 -6.90 2.62
N ALA A 39 -1.66 -7.54 3.60
CA ALA A 39 -3.11 -7.68 3.65
C ALA A 39 -3.83 -6.32 3.71
N LEU A 40 -3.33 -5.40 4.55
CA LEU A 40 -3.88 -4.06 4.72
C LEU A 40 -3.78 -3.22 3.45
N ILE A 41 -2.63 -3.24 2.77
CA ILE A 41 -2.42 -2.48 1.53
C ILE A 41 -3.25 -3.11 0.40
N ASP A 42 -3.26 -4.43 0.27
CA ASP A 42 -4.08 -5.12 -0.72
C ASP A 42 -5.56 -4.74 -0.58
N GLY A 43 -6.10 -4.86 0.64
CA GLY A 43 -7.43 -4.39 1.01
C GLY A 43 -8.60 -5.17 0.39
N ARG A 44 -8.34 -6.21 -0.42
CA ARG A 44 -9.41 -7.04 -1.00
C ARG A 44 -10.06 -7.99 0.01
N GLU A 45 -9.35 -8.33 1.10
CA GLU A 45 -9.87 -9.22 2.15
C GLU A 45 -10.42 -8.45 3.38
N GLU A 46 -9.90 -7.25 3.67
CA GLU A 46 -10.30 -6.45 4.83
C GLU A 46 -10.93 -5.12 4.40
N ALA A 47 -12.26 -5.03 4.53
CA ALA A 47 -12.97 -3.76 4.39
C ALA A 47 -12.76 -2.91 5.66
N PHE A 48 -11.66 -2.14 5.71
CA PHE A 48 -11.38 -1.26 6.85
C PHE A 48 -12.11 0.08 6.77
N PHE A 49 -12.86 0.38 7.85
CA PHE A 49 -13.18 1.67 8.51
C PHE A 49 -13.55 2.94 7.72
N HIS A 50 -13.45 2.95 6.41
CA HIS A 50 -13.97 4.01 5.57
C HIS A 50 -15.28 3.48 4.97
N GLY A 51 -16.35 4.26 5.08
CA GLY A 51 -17.68 3.88 4.61
C GLY A 51 -17.73 3.72 3.09
N THR A 52 -18.72 4.31 2.43
CA THR A 52 -18.86 4.24 0.97
C THR A 52 -17.57 4.69 0.25
N ARG A 53 -16.83 3.75 -0.34
CA ARG A 53 -15.90 3.85 -1.49
C ARG A 53 -15.31 5.23 -1.84
N GLU A 54 -14.81 6.00 -0.88
CA GLU A 54 -14.07 7.24 -1.13
C GLU A 54 -12.57 6.99 -1.34
N MET A 55 -12.06 5.86 -0.84
CA MET A 55 -10.69 5.42 -1.05
C MET A 55 -10.63 4.15 -1.90
N PRO A 56 -9.64 4.03 -2.81
CA PRO A 56 -9.49 2.86 -3.65
C PRO A 56 -9.08 1.62 -2.83
N VAL A 57 -9.52 0.46 -3.28
CA VAL A 57 -8.94 -0.82 -2.86
C VAL A 57 -7.70 -1.05 -3.72
N TRP A 58 -6.50 -0.86 -3.17
CA TRP A 58 -5.28 -0.84 -3.98
C TRP A 58 -5.01 -2.16 -4.70
N GLY A 59 -5.39 -3.31 -4.14
CA GLY A 59 -5.30 -4.59 -4.84
C GLY A 59 -6.13 -4.62 -6.15
N HIS A 60 -7.27 -3.93 -6.19
CA HIS A 60 -8.07 -3.79 -7.41
C HIS A 60 -7.46 -2.79 -8.39
N GLU A 61 -7.01 -1.62 -7.92
CA GLU A 61 -6.40 -0.60 -8.78
C GLU A 61 -5.08 -1.08 -9.41
N LEU A 62 -4.20 -1.69 -8.62
CA LEU A 62 -2.94 -2.26 -9.13
C LEU A 62 -3.19 -3.37 -10.15
N ARG A 63 -4.25 -4.17 -9.95
CA ARG A 63 -4.65 -5.19 -10.91
C ARG A 63 -5.16 -4.58 -12.22
N ALA A 64 -5.91 -3.47 -12.14
CA ALA A 64 -6.38 -2.74 -13.31
C ALA A 64 -5.22 -2.09 -14.08
N GLU A 65 -4.25 -1.47 -13.38
CA GLU A 65 -3.00 -0.95 -13.95
C GLU A 65 -2.24 -2.05 -14.71
N ALA A 66 -2.09 -3.22 -14.09
CA ALA A 66 -1.41 -4.37 -14.70
C ALA A 66 -2.06 -4.83 -16.02
N GLY A 67 -3.38 -4.70 -16.16
CA GLY A 67 -4.12 -5.03 -17.38
C GLY A 67 -4.00 -3.95 -18.48
N ALA A 68 -3.74 -2.70 -18.11
CA ALA A 68 -3.51 -1.61 -19.05
C ALA A 68 -2.11 -1.64 -19.66
N ASP A 69 -1.11 -2.07 -18.89
CA ASP A 69 0.30 -2.06 -19.29
C ASP A 69 0.76 -3.31 -20.06
N TRP A 70 -0.04 -4.39 -20.09
CA TRP A 70 0.37 -5.66 -20.72
C TRP A 70 -0.30 -5.90 -22.09
N PRO A 71 0.43 -5.82 -23.21
CA PRO A 71 -0.12 -6.13 -24.52
C PRO A 71 -0.36 -7.64 -24.64
N ALA A 72 -1.61 -8.04 -24.86
CA ALA A 72 -2.01 -9.42 -25.11
C ALA A 72 -1.34 -10.09 -26.34
N TYR A 73 -0.55 -9.34 -27.11
CA TYR A 73 0.05 -9.75 -28.38
C TYR A 73 1.17 -10.81 -28.25
N MET A 74 1.81 -10.98 -27.09
CA MET A 74 2.93 -11.93 -26.95
C MET A 74 2.52 -13.37 -26.63
N GLY A 75 1.23 -13.68 -26.47
CA GLY A 75 0.78 -15.05 -26.15
C GLY A 75 1.26 -15.58 -24.79
N VAL A 76 1.91 -14.75 -23.98
CA VAL A 76 2.33 -15.06 -22.62
C VAL A 76 1.17 -14.72 -21.70
N SER A 77 0.62 -15.74 -21.03
CA SER A 77 -0.36 -15.55 -19.96
C SER A 77 0.28 -14.78 -18.82
N PHE A 78 -0.07 -13.50 -18.70
CA PHE A 78 0.34 -12.65 -17.59
C PHE A 78 -0.58 -12.90 -16.39
N ASN A 79 0.01 -13.24 -15.24
CA ASN A 79 -0.72 -13.29 -13.99
C ASN A 79 -0.62 -11.91 -13.31
N PRO A 80 -1.68 -11.08 -13.31
CA PRO A 80 -1.63 -9.75 -12.72
C PRO A 80 -1.36 -9.77 -11.21
N GLU A 81 -1.59 -10.89 -10.53
CA GLU A 81 -1.30 -11.02 -9.10
C GLU A 81 0.20 -10.91 -8.79
N VAL A 82 1.07 -11.30 -9.73
CA VAL A 82 2.53 -11.14 -9.56
C VAL A 82 2.92 -9.66 -9.56
N PHE A 83 2.29 -8.87 -10.43
CA PHE A 83 2.50 -7.43 -10.49
C PHE A 83 1.97 -6.74 -9.23
N VAL A 84 0.74 -7.06 -8.82
CA VAL A 84 0.12 -6.52 -7.59
C VAL A 84 1.02 -6.80 -6.39
N ARG A 85 1.39 -8.07 -6.17
CA ARG A 85 2.26 -8.46 -5.05
C ARG A 85 3.63 -7.79 -5.12
N GLY A 86 4.23 -7.68 -6.31
CA GLY A 86 5.51 -7.00 -6.50
C GLY A 86 5.46 -5.52 -6.11
N ARG A 87 4.41 -4.80 -6.51
CA ARG A 87 4.20 -3.40 -6.15
C ARG A 87 3.97 -3.22 -4.65
N ILE A 88 3.16 -4.06 -4.03
CA ILE A 88 2.91 -4.03 -2.57
C ILE A 88 4.21 -4.28 -1.80
N MET A 89 5.00 -5.28 -2.21
CA MET A 89 6.28 -5.58 -1.55
C MET A 89 7.29 -4.45 -1.69
N ALA A 90 7.33 -3.76 -2.83
CA ALA A 90 8.17 -2.57 -3.00
C ALA A 90 7.76 -1.42 -2.06
N LEU A 91 6.46 -1.23 -1.82
CA LEU A 91 5.96 -0.26 -0.85
C LEU A 91 6.34 -0.66 0.59
N ILE A 92 6.19 -1.93 0.94
CA ILE A 92 6.56 -2.43 2.28
C ILE A 92 8.07 -2.32 2.52
N ASP A 93 8.91 -2.62 1.52
CA ASP A 93 10.36 -2.41 1.59
C ASP A 93 10.70 -0.93 1.82
N TYR A 94 10.04 -0.02 1.09
CA TYR A 94 10.21 1.41 1.32
C TYR A 94 9.81 1.81 2.75
N ILE A 95 8.66 1.33 3.25
CA ILE A 95 8.24 1.54 4.64
C ILE A 95 9.32 1.03 5.60
N GLY A 96 9.89 -0.14 5.35
CA GLY A 96 10.99 -0.68 6.16
C GLY A 96 12.22 0.21 6.22
N ARG A 97 12.57 0.87 5.11
CA ARG A 97 13.75 1.76 5.03
C ARG A 97 13.57 3.11 5.73
N ILE A 98 12.34 3.58 5.90
CA ILE A 98 12.04 4.87 6.55
C ILE A 98 11.79 4.74 8.06
N GLN A 99 11.90 3.55 8.64
CA GLN A 99 11.71 3.37 10.08
C GLN A 99 12.78 4.12 10.87
N GLU A 100 12.35 4.81 11.93
CA GLU A 100 13.27 5.42 12.88
C GLU A 100 14.00 4.33 13.69
N LYS A 101 15.27 4.60 14.02
CA LYS A 101 16.12 3.68 14.80
C LYS A 101 15.84 3.77 16.30
#